data_AF-A0A2V9WUR1-F1
#
_entry.id   AF-A0A2V9WUR1-F1
#
_cell.length_a   1.000
_cell.length_b   1.000
_cell.length_c   1.000
_cell.angle_alpha   90.00
_cell.angle_beta   90.00
_cell.angle_gamma   90.00
#
_symmetry.space_group_name_H-M   'P 1'
#
loop_
_entity.id
_entity.type
_entity.pdbx_description
1 polymer ?
#
loop_
_entity_poly.entity_id
_entity_poly.type
_entity_poly.pdbx_seq_one_letter_code
_entity_poly.pdbx_strand_id
1 'polypeptide(L)'
;MDIHKETISIAVMNGEGKVVMESIIETKASTILQCIQGIHGDLHVTLEEGTWAAWLYDLLKPHVTELVVCDPRKNALMKEGNKSDKIDARKLADLLRGGYLRPVYHGENGLRTLKELARSYLTISKDLTRVMN
;
A
#
# COMPACT_ATOMS: atom_id res chain seq x y z
N MET A 1 -0.17 -4.24 -5.22
CA MET A 1 -0.54 -2.90 -5.73
C MET A 1 0.66 -2.01 -5.53
N ASP A 2 1.05 -1.30 -6.57
CA ASP A 2 2.13 -0.31 -6.53
C ASP A 2 1.54 1.09 -6.70
N ILE A 3 1.86 1.99 -5.78
CA ILE A 3 1.10 3.22 -5.55
C ILE A 3 1.96 4.42 -5.91
N HIS A 4 1.55 5.13 -6.97
CA HIS A 4 2.15 6.39 -7.37
C HIS A 4 1.21 7.55 -7.02
N LYS A 5 1.71 8.79 -7.20
CA LYS A 5 0.99 10.01 -6.82
C LYS A 5 -0.35 10.15 -7.55
N GLU A 6 -0.39 9.81 -8.83
CA GLU A 6 -1.54 10.03 -9.71
C GLU A 6 -2.22 8.73 -10.13
N THR A 7 -1.45 7.64 -10.16
CA THR A 7 -1.89 6.33 -10.64
C THR A 7 -1.53 5.22 -9.67
N ILE A 8 -2.29 4.13 -9.72
CA ILE A 8 -2.03 2.89 -9.00
C ILE A 8 -1.96 1.76 -10.01
N SER A 9 -0.86 1.03 -9.97
CA SER A 9 -0.66 -0.18 -10.76
C SER A 9 -1.13 -1.41 -9.96
N ILE A 10 -2.05 -2.15 -10.55
CA ILE A 10 -2.67 -3.33 -9.96
C ILE A 10 -2.32 -4.53 -10.84
N ALA A 11 -1.79 -5.57 -10.22
CA ALA A 11 -1.62 -6.89 -10.81
C ALA A 11 -2.37 -7.90 -9.94
N VAL A 12 -3.23 -8.70 -10.56
CA VAL A 12 -4.01 -9.76 -9.91
C VAL A 12 -3.51 -11.09 -10.45
N MET A 13 -3.19 -12.00 -9.54
CA MET A 13 -2.70 -13.34 -9.86
C MET A 13 -3.61 -14.39 -9.23
N ASN A 14 -3.79 -15.51 -9.93
CA ASN A 14 -4.49 -16.66 -9.38
C ASN A 14 -3.54 -17.50 -8.49
N GLY A 15 -4.07 -18.50 -7.78
CA GLY A 15 -3.27 -19.39 -6.91
C GLY A 15 -2.17 -20.16 -7.64
N GLU A 16 -2.33 -20.40 -8.95
CA GLU A 16 -1.32 -21.06 -9.80
C GLU A 16 -0.15 -20.12 -10.18
N GLY A 17 -0.25 -18.82 -9.88
CA GLY A 17 0.76 -17.82 -10.24
C GLY A 17 0.61 -17.27 -11.66
N LYS A 18 -0.57 -17.44 -12.27
CA LYS A 18 -0.90 -16.82 -13.55
C LYS A 18 -1.54 -15.45 -13.32
N VAL A 19 -1.05 -14.46 -14.04
CA VAL A 19 -1.64 -13.11 -14.05
C VAL A 19 -3.00 -13.18 -14.75
N VAL A 20 -4.06 -12.85 -14.01
CA VAL A 20 -5.45 -12.85 -14.49
C VAL A 20 -5.92 -11.44 -14.86
N MET A 21 -5.33 -10.41 -14.28
CA MET A 21 -5.64 -9.02 -14.60
C MET A 21 -4.44 -8.12 -14.30
N GLU A 22 -4.20 -7.15 -15.18
CA GLU A 22 -3.32 -6.01 -14.93
C GLU A 22 -4.07 -4.73 -15.30
N SER A 23 -4.02 -3.73 -14.41
CA SER A 23 -4.67 -2.45 -14.66
C SER A 23 -3.86 -1.33 -14.05
N ILE A 24 -3.93 -0.16 -14.67
CA ILE A 24 -3.44 1.10 -14.12
C ILE A 24 -4.67 1.97 -13.94
N ILE A 25 -4.95 2.33 -12.70
CA ILE A 25 -6.11 3.14 -12.32
C ILE A 25 -5.67 4.46 -11.72
N GLU A 26 -6.55 5.46 -11.72
CA GLU A 26 -6.32 6.70 -11.00
C GLU A 26 -6.38 6.47 -9.48
N THR A 27 -5.63 7.27 -8.72
CA THR A 27 -5.67 7.29 -7.23
C THR A 27 -6.98 7.93 -6.73
N LYS A 28 -8.13 7.33 -7.05
CA LYS A 28 -9.48 7.74 -6.64
C LYS A 28 -10.21 6.60 -5.94
N ALA A 29 -10.81 6.90 -4.79
CA ALA A 29 -11.49 5.91 -3.95
C ALA A 29 -12.53 5.07 -4.72
N SER A 30 -13.38 5.72 -5.53
CA SER A 30 -14.41 5.06 -6.31
C SER A 30 -13.83 4.08 -7.34
N THR A 31 -12.80 4.49 -8.08
CA THR A 31 -12.13 3.67 -9.09
C THR A 31 -11.44 2.46 -8.47
N ILE A 32 -10.81 2.65 -7.30
CA ILE A 32 -10.17 1.56 -6.55
C ILE A 32 -11.21 0.55 -6.07
N LEU A 33 -12.30 1.01 -5.46
CA LEU A 33 -13.37 0.15 -4.98
C LEU A 33 -14.06 -0.62 -6.11
N GLN A 34 -14.33 0.04 -7.25
CA GLN A 34 -14.89 -0.61 -8.43
C GLN A 34 -13.95 -1.70 -8.97
N CYS A 35 -12.64 -1.43 -9.01
CA CYS A 35 -11.66 -2.42 -9.46
C CYS A 35 -11.65 -3.65 -8.55
N ILE A 36 -11.76 -3.46 -7.23
CA ILE A 36 -11.74 -4.55 -6.25
C ILE A 36 -13.05 -5.34 -6.24
N GLN A 37 -14.19 -4.66 -6.32
CA GLN A 37 -15.50 -5.30 -6.41
C GLN A 37 -15.68 -6.12 -7.69
N GLY A 38 -14.98 -5.75 -8.77
CA GLY A 38 -14.97 -6.53 -10.01
C GLY A 38 -14.18 -7.83 -9.93
N ILE A 39 -13.41 -8.06 -8.86
CA ILE A 39 -12.65 -9.29 -8.64
C ILE A 39 -13.45 -10.20 -7.72
N HIS A 40 -13.79 -11.40 -8.19
CA HIS A 40 -14.54 -12.38 -7.41
C HIS A 40 -13.61 -13.40 -6.74
N GLY A 41 -13.89 -13.75 -5.47
CA GLY A 41 -13.19 -14.77 -4.70
C GLY A 41 -12.47 -14.24 -3.45
N ASP A 42 -11.63 -15.08 -2.84
CA ASP A 42 -10.83 -14.72 -1.66
C ASP A 42 -9.67 -13.80 -2.05
N LEU A 43 -9.93 -12.49 -1.95
CA LEU A 43 -8.98 -11.48 -2.40
C LEU A 43 -7.95 -11.17 -1.31
N HIS A 44 -6.70 -11.53 -1.59
CA HIS A 44 -5.54 -11.19 -0.78
C HIS A 44 -4.79 -10.05 -1.45
N VAL A 45 -4.68 -8.91 -0.77
CA VAL A 45 -4.11 -7.69 -1.33
C VAL A 45 -2.82 -7.33 -0.60
N THR A 46 -1.82 -6.88 -1.35
CA THR A 46 -0.63 -6.26 -0.80
C THR A 46 -0.35 -4.90 -1.39
N LEU A 47 0.22 -4.01 -0.58
CA LEU A 47 0.74 -2.71 -0.97
C LEU A 47 2.01 -2.37 -0.21
N GLU A 48 2.86 -1.51 -0.77
CA GLU A 48 4.05 -1.01 -0.06
C GLU A 48 3.69 0.13 0.91
N GLU A 49 4.40 0.19 2.03
CA GLU A 49 4.32 1.27 3.00
C GLU A 49 4.73 2.59 2.34
N GLY A 50 3.85 3.58 2.44
CA GLY A 50 4.02 4.87 1.80
C GLY A 50 2.98 5.88 2.27
N THR A 51 3.02 7.09 1.73
CA THR A 51 2.15 8.19 2.15
C THR A 51 0.66 7.84 2.10
N TRP A 52 0.25 7.06 1.09
CA TRP A 52 -1.14 6.66 0.86
C TRP A 52 -1.50 5.31 1.47
N ALA A 53 -0.51 4.57 1.99
CA ALA A 53 -0.70 3.18 2.45
C ALA A 53 -1.73 3.08 3.56
N ALA A 54 -1.67 3.97 4.55
CA ALA A 54 -2.61 3.96 5.67
C ALA A 54 -4.05 4.30 5.24
N TRP A 55 -4.22 5.23 4.29
CA TRP A 55 -5.55 5.55 3.75
C TRP A 55 -6.13 4.40 2.91
N LEU A 56 -5.30 3.79 2.06
CA LEU A 56 -5.69 2.60 1.30
C LEU A 56 -5.98 1.42 2.23
N TYR A 57 -5.24 1.27 3.32
CA TYR A 57 -5.49 0.23 4.30
C TYR A 57 -6.89 0.34 4.88
N ASP A 58 -7.28 1.53 5.34
CA ASP A 58 -8.61 1.79 5.89
C ASP A 58 -9.71 1.60 4.84
N LEU A 59 -9.46 2.03 3.59
CA LEU A 59 -10.41 1.89 2.48
C LEU A 59 -10.65 0.44 2.09
N LEU A 60 -9.60 -0.39 2.06
CA LEU A 60 -9.65 -1.75 1.50
C LEU A 60 -9.97 -2.83 2.53
N LYS A 61 -9.60 -2.63 3.80
CA LYS A 61 -9.81 -3.60 4.89
C LYS A 61 -11.23 -4.19 4.96
N PRO A 62 -12.34 -3.44 4.74
CA PRO A 62 -13.69 -4.03 4.77
C PRO A 62 -14.08 -4.83 3.51
N HIS A 63 -13.29 -4.76 2.43
CA HIS A 63 -13.64 -5.32 1.12
C HIS A 63 -12.75 -6.48 0.67
N VAL A 64 -11.70 -6.80 1.43
CA VAL A 64 -10.70 -7.82 1.07
C VAL A 64 -10.55 -8.85 2.19
N THR A 65 -10.21 -10.09 1.83
CA THR A 65 -10.04 -11.19 2.79
C THR A 65 -8.79 -10.99 3.65
N GLU A 66 -7.69 -10.57 3.00
CA GLU A 66 -6.44 -10.26 3.69
C GLU A 66 -5.79 -9.03 3.07
N LEU A 67 -5.25 -8.15 3.92
CA LEU A 67 -4.55 -6.94 3.51
C LEU A 67 -3.20 -6.80 4.19
N VAL A 68 -2.14 -6.91 3.40
CA VAL A 68 -0.75 -6.88 3.88
C VAL A 68 -0.04 -5.64 3.35
N VAL A 69 0.28 -4.71 4.26
CA VAL A 69 1.20 -3.61 3.94
C VAL A 69 2.63 -4.06 4.18
N CYS A 70 3.51 -3.94 3.19
CA CYS A 70 4.90 -4.40 3.26
C CYS A 70 5.92 -3.23 3.31
N ASP A 71 7.05 -3.44 3.97
CA ASP A 71 8.10 -2.41 4.11
C ASP A 71 8.97 -2.31 2.84
N PRO A 72 8.94 -1.19 2.09
CA PRO A 72 9.69 -1.05 0.85
C PRO A 72 11.21 -1.13 1.06
N ARG A 73 11.73 -0.80 2.26
CA ARG A 73 13.18 -0.84 2.55
C ARG A 73 13.70 -2.27 2.63
N LYS A 74 12.86 -3.21 3.05
CA LYS A 74 13.22 -4.62 3.17
C LYS A 74 12.99 -5.38 1.87
N ASN A 75 12.01 -4.95 1.08
CA ASN A 75 11.80 -5.45 -0.29
C ASN A 75 12.82 -4.88 -1.29
N ALA A 76 13.50 -3.77 -0.99
CA ALA A 76 14.51 -3.15 -1.85
C ALA A 76 15.67 -4.09 -2.20
N LEU A 77 16.02 -5.04 -1.33
CA LEU A 77 17.03 -6.08 -1.60
C LEU A 77 16.59 -7.06 -2.71
N MET A 78 15.29 -7.13 -3.00
CA MET A 78 14.72 -7.95 -4.08
C MET A 78 14.31 -7.11 -5.31
N LYS A 79 14.53 -5.78 -5.28
CA LYS A 79 14.27 -4.85 -6.40
C LYS A 79 15.45 -4.75 -7.37
N GLU A 80 16.21 -5.83 -7.59
CA GLU A 80 17.18 -5.88 -8.69
C GLU A 80 16.45 -6.17 -10.03
N GLY A 81 16.76 -5.38 -11.07
CA GLY A 81 16.21 -5.52 -12.42
C GLY A 81 15.45 -4.30 -12.95
N ASN A 82 14.88 -4.45 -14.15
CA ASN A 82 14.15 -3.38 -14.86
C ASN A 82 12.99 -2.83 -14.01
N LYS A 83 12.97 -1.50 -13.82
CA LYS A 83 11.92 -0.77 -13.10
C LYS A 83 10.78 -0.43 -14.04
N SER A 84 9.61 -0.99 -13.78
CA SER A 84 8.35 -0.59 -14.40
C SER A 84 7.24 -0.86 -13.40
N ASP A 85 6.31 0.07 -13.25
CA ASP A 85 5.22 0.00 -12.27
C ASP A 85 4.39 -1.30 -12.40
N LYS A 86 4.29 -1.86 -13.62
CA LYS A 86 3.65 -3.15 -13.87
C LYS A 86 4.47 -4.33 -13.35
N ILE A 87 5.77 -4.31 -13.60
CA ILE A 87 6.71 -5.34 -13.15
C ILE A 87 6.76 -5.33 -11.61
N ASP A 88 6.75 -4.16 -11.01
CA ASP A 88 6.78 -4.00 -9.56
C ASP A 88 5.48 -4.49 -8.91
N ALA A 89 4.30 -4.15 -9.48
CA ALA A 89 3.02 -4.69 -9.02
C ALA A 89 2.96 -6.23 -9.10
N ARG A 90 3.50 -6.83 -10.17
CA ARG A 90 3.57 -8.28 -10.34
C ARG A 90 4.52 -8.96 -9.36
N LYS A 91 5.71 -8.39 -9.15
CA LYS A 91 6.66 -8.89 -8.15
C LYS A 91 6.05 -8.89 -6.75
N LEU A 92 5.30 -7.86 -6.39
CA LEU A 92 4.59 -7.80 -5.11
C LEU A 92 3.54 -8.91 -4.98
N ALA A 93 2.78 -9.20 -6.05
CA ALA A 93 1.82 -10.30 -6.04
C ALA A 93 2.49 -11.68 -5.89
N ASP A 94 3.63 -11.90 -6.55
CA ASP A 94 4.41 -13.12 -6.37
C ASP A 94 4.98 -13.27 -4.95
N LEU A 95 5.46 -12.18 -4.34
CA LEU A 95 5.96 -12.19 -2.96
C LEU A 95 4.84 -12.48 -1.94
N LEU A 96 3.64 -11.92 -2.17
CA LEU A 96 2.46 -12.20 -1.35
C LEU A 96 2.07 -13.68 -1.43
N ARG A 97 1.98 -14.23 -2.66
CA ARG A 97 1.66 -15.64 -2.88
C ARG A 97 2.68 -16.57 -2.24
N GLY A 98 3.97 -16.23 -2.32
CA GLY A 98 5.05 -17.01 -1.71
C GLY A 98 5.16 -16.85 -0.19
N GLY A 99 4.35 -15.99 0.44
CA GLY A 99 4.45 -15.71 1.88
C GLY A 99 5.74 -15.02 2.30
N TYR A 100 6.48 -14.43 1.35
CA TYR A 100 7.77 -13.80 1.61
C TYR A 100 7.65 -12.35 2.10
N LEU A 101 6.44 -11.79 2.10
CA LEU A 101 6.19 -10.45 2.60
C LEU A 101 6.15 -10.43 4.12
N ARG A 102 6.91 -9.50 4.71
CA ARG A 102 6.82 -9.21 6.14
C ARG A 102 5.77 -8.12 6.36
N PRO A 103 4.64 -8.43 7.04
CA PRO A 103 3.60 -7.45 7.29
C PRO A 103 4.12 -6.34 8.20
N VAL A 104 3.84 -5.09 7.84
CA VAL A 104 4.01 -3.92 8.68
C VAL A 104 2.71 -3.68 9.44
N TYR A 105 2.80 -3.70 10.76
CA TYR A 105 1.65 -3.50 11.63
C TYR A 105 1.03 -2.12 11.42
N HIS A 106 -0.17 -2.09 10.86
CA HIS A 106 -1.04 -0.93 10.85
C HIS A 106 -1.97 -1.07 12.04
N GLY A 107 -1.52 -0.53 13.18
CA GLY A 107 -2.25 -0.64 14.43
C GLY A 107 -3.64 -0.03 14.37
N GLU A 108 -4.53 -0.54 15.21
CA GLU A 108 -5.88 0.00 15.38
C GLU A 108 -5.83 1.51 15.66
N ASN A 109 -6.86 2.21 15.19
CA ASN A 109 -7.04 3.67 15.06
C ASN A 109 -6.45 4.56 16.18
N GLY A 110 -6.25 4.05 17.40
CA GLY A 110 -5.68 4.81 18.53
C GLY A 110 -4.21 5.22 18.38
N LEU A 111 -3.34 4.35 17.84
CA LEU A 111 -1.89 4.65 17.76
C LEU A 111 -1.57 5.65 16.65
N ARG A 112 -2.35 5.66 15.57
CA ARG A 112 -2.19 6.61 14.46
C ARG A 112 -2.49 8.04 14.91
N THR A 113 -3.60 8.25 15.61
CA THR A 113 -3.98 9.56 16.15
C THR A 113 -2.89 10.11 17.08
N LEU A 114 -2.35 9.27 17.97
CA LEU A 114 -1.24 9.66 18.85
C LEU A 114 0.02 10.06 18.08
N LYS A 115 0.39 9.29 17.06
CA LYS A 115 1.56 9.59 16.20
C LYS A 115 1.40 10.91 15.46
N GLU A 116 0.22 11.17 14.88
CA GLU A 116 -0.04 12.42 14.15
C GLU A 116 -0.12 13.64 15.09
N LEU A 117 -0.68 13.48 16.30
CA LEU A 117 -0.65 14.52 17.32
C LEU A 117 0.78 14.87 17.74
N ALA A 118 1.61 13.86 18.00
CA ALA A 118 3.02 14.06 18.36
C ALA A 118 3.83 14.75 17.25
N ARG A 119 3.60 14.40 15.98
CA ARG A 119 4.19 15.09 14.83
C ARG A 119 3.74 16.55 14.76
N SER A 120 2.44 16.79 14.90
CA SER A 120 1.86 18.14 14.85
C SER A 120 2.47 19.04 15.93
N TYR A 121 2.59 18.53 17.16
CA TYR A 121 3.25 19.22 18.26
C TYR A 121 4.72 19.56 17.94
N LEU A 122 5.48 18.60 17.42
CA LEU A 122 6.89 18.81 17.06
C LEU A 122 7.07 19.86 15.97
N THR A 123 6.18 19.87 14.97
CA THR A 123 6.19 20.87 13.89
C THR A 123 5.89 22.25 14.45
N ILE A 124 4.82 22.40 15.24
CA ILE A 124 4.43 23.68 15.85
C ILE A 124 5.54 24.21 16.76
N SER A 125 6.15 23.34 17.57
CA SER A 125 7.25 23.73 18.46
C SER A 125 8.46 24.24 17.68
N LYS A 126 8.80 23.63 16.54
CA LYS A 126 9.90 24.10 15.67
C LYS A 126 9.56 25.42 15.01
N ASP A 127 8.34 25.58 14.52
CA ASP A 127 7.91 26.84 13.89
C ASP A 127 7.89 27.99 14.91
N LEU A 128 7.45 27.74 16.14
CA LEU A 128 7.52 28.73 17.23
C LEU A 128 8.97 29.20 17.47
N THR A 129 9.93 28.26 17.58
CA THR A 129 11.34 28.62 17.76
C THR A 129 11.94 29.37 16.57
N ARG A 130 11.38 29.22 15.36
CA ARG A 130 11.82 29.94 14.16
C ARG A 130 11.27 31.36 14.08
N VAL A 131 10.08 31.61 14.65
CA VAL A 131 9.49 32.95 14.70
C VAL A 131 10.12 33.80 15.81
N MET A 132 10.61 33.17 16.88
CA MET A 132 11.22 33.86 18.02
C MET A 132 12.70 34.22 17.84
N ASN A 133 13.40 33.64 16.86
CA ASN A 133 14.81 33.90 16.53
C ASN A 133 14.93 34.65 15.21
#